data_AF-A0A7R9ANE4-F1
#
_entry.id   AF-A0A7R9ANE4-F1
#
_cell.length_a   1.000
_cell.length_b   1.000
_cell.length_c   1.000
_cell.angle_alpha   90.00
_cell.angle_beta   90.00
_cell.angle_gamma   90.00
#
_symmetry.space_group_name_H-M   'P 1'
#
loop_
_entity.id
_entity.type
_entity.pdbx_description
1 polymer ?
#
loop_
_entity_poly.entity_id
_entity_poly.type
_entity_poly.pdbx_seq_one_letter_code
_entity_poly.pdbx_strand_id
1 'polypeptide(L)'
;MADKKIVALLPFVILSGICLVNSEHELFFIDCTDPGWSCVYRTDDLINLAYQCDDIVGWKASFGKDTFILPNIVHSLKVENCRELNVLLDIAGVLPTEMFILHSLILYNIDNLTFLNTKVNAIPPYQVILENITNIDYIPSYSFFNNVFDLILFRNVTINHVESEAFMNITILKSLMWDRVHVGVMNISSISNVIAPYGEAVFQDSTFDVLELVSVHLAAPNVTFINCQINDMRLNALNVVADKFVFVNNSGFKLVMPSAFSIQAREISLIDNDFEYLQTGALESISPAMWYNSSVKDVSYTFRGNNVTIADAGGLHVDLYSYNSIQAKLFLDNNLFLCSCTHLGWLAVVASPGDHMLGLQEFHKALLDPRTKNMCWGAKCNLPINVLEQMVQTELCFANMTNEDL
;
A
#
# COMPACT_ATOMS: atom_id res chain seq x y z
N MET A 1 67.82 -30.01 -50.46
CA MET A 1 67.79 -29.45 -49.09
C MET A 1 67.14 -28.08 -49.20
N ALA A 2 65.82 -28.00 -49.21
CA ALA A 2 64.93 -28.09 -48.05
C ALA A 2 65.29 -27.01 -47.01
N ASP A 3 64.61 -25.87 -47.09
CA ASP A 3 64.06 -25.23 -45.91
C ASP A 3 62.80 -24.44 -46.28
N LYS A 4 61.67 -24.99 -45.84
CA LYS A 4 60.33 -24.40 -45.91
C LYS A 4 60.24 -23.34 -44.82
N LYS A 5 60.12 -22.07 -45.18
CA LYS A 5 59.59 -21.04 -44.28
C LYS A 5 58.06 -21.13 -44.29
N ILE A 6 57.51 -21.65 -43.20
CA ILE A 6 56.08 -21.59 -42.88
C ILE A 6 55.78 -20.14 -42.50
N VAL A 7 54.95 -19.47 -43.30
CA VAL A 7 54.32 -18.20 -42.95
C VAL A 7 53.11 -18.55 -42.07
N ALA A 8 53.24 -18.37 -40.77
CA ALA A 8 52.11 -18.40 -39.85
C ALA A 8 51.36 -17.06 -39.96
N LEU A 9 50.25 -17.06 -40.69
CA LEU A 9 49.21 -16.03 -40.62
C LEU A 9 48.48 -16.21 -39.28
N LEU A 10 48.83 -15.39 -38.28
CA LEU A 10 47.96 -15.13 -37.14
C LEU A 10 46.85 -14.19 -37.62
N PRO A 11 45.56 -14.54 -37.48
CA PRO A 11 44.51 -13.56 -37.65
C PRO A 11 44.57 -12.61 -36.45
N PHE A 12 44.91 -11.35 -36.71
CA PHE A 12 44.57 -10.26 -35.80
C PHE A 12 43.04 -10.20 -35.76
N VAL A 13 42.46 -10.89 -34.77
CA VAL A 13 41.09 -10.67 -34.35
C VAL A 13 41.08 -9.25 -33.80
N ILE A 14 40.54 -8.32 -34.60
CA ILE A 14 40.08 -7.04 -34.08
C ILE A 14 38.90 -7.40 -33.18
N LEU A 15 39.19 -7.59 -31.89
CA LEU A 15 38.18 -7.49 -30.84
C LEU A 15 37.73 -6.03 -30.89
N SER A 16 36.75 -5.71 -31.73
CA SER A 16 35.89 -4.56 -31.53
C SER A 16 35.09 -4.85 -30.27
N GLY A 17 35.73 -4.62 -29.13
CA GLY A 17 35.04 -4.38 -27.88
C GLY A 17 34.18 -3.15 -28.13
N ILE A 18 32.93 -3.38 -28.53
CA ILE A 18 31.85 -2.43 -28.31
C ILE A 18 31.75 -2.36 -26.79
N CYS A 19 32.57 -1.49 -26.18
CA CYS A 19 32.21 -0.90 -24.91
C CYS A 19 30.89 -0.19 -25.21
N LEU A 20 29.77 -0.83 -24.86
CA LEU A 20 28.54 -0.13 -24.55
C LEU A 20 28.91 0.82 -23.40
N VAL A 21 29.35 2.02 -23.76
CA VAL A 21 29.41 3.12 -22.82
C VAL A 21 27.95 3.44 -22.56
N ASN A 22 27.43 2.94 -21.44
CA ASN A 22 26.19 3.47 -20.87
C ASN A 22 26.44 4.97 -20.69
N SER A 23 25.96 5.75 -21.64
CA SER A 23 26.13 7.20 -21.64
C SER A 23 24.89 7.73 -20.95
N GLU A 24 25.09 8.21 -19.73
CA GLU A 24 24.07 8.99 -19.03
C GLU A 24 23.91 10.31 -19.76
N HIS A 25 22.68 10.62 -20.15
CA HIS A 25 22.32 11.83 -20.86
C HIS A 25 21.46 12.68 -19.96
N GLU A 26 22.05 13.79 -19.50
CA GLU A 26 21.32 14.80 -18.75
C GLU A 26 20.38 15.54 -19.71
N LEU A 27 19.09 15.57 -19.37
CA LEU A 27 18.10 16.33 -20.10
C LEU A 27 18.38 17.82 -19.90
N PHE A 28 18.30 18.58 -20.99
CA PHE A 28 18.49 20.01 -20.96
C PHE A 28 17.42 20.70 -21.81
N PHE A 29 16.79 21.72 -21.23
CA PHE A 29 15.76 22.52 -21.85
C PHE A 29 16.19 23.99 -21.90
N ILE A 30 16.37 24.49 -23.12
CA ILE A 30 16.63 25.89 -23.44
C ILE A 30 15.32 26.53 -23.88
N ASP A 31 14.68 25.93 -24.89
CA ASP A 31 13.43 26.42 -25.45
C ASP A 31 12.63 25.30 -26.16
N CYS A 32 11.45 25.66 -26.63
CA CYS A 32 10.50 24.74 -27.26
C CYS A 32 10.91 24.29 -28.67
N THR A 33 12.05 24.74 -29.19
CA THR A 33 12.62 24.27 -30.46
C THR A 33 13.64 23.15 -30.25
N ASP A 34 14.04 22.88 -29.01
CA ASP A 34 14.95 21.79 -28.68
C ASP A 34 14.34 20.42 -29.04
N PRO A 35 15.11 19.51 -29.69
CA PRO A 35 14.63 18.19 -30.05
C PRO A 35 14.13 17.38 -28.83
N GLY A 36 13.05 16.62 -29.03
CA GLY A 36 12.44 15.78 -27.99
C GLY A 36 11.50 16.53 -27.04
N TRP A 37 11.59 17.87 -26.99
CA TRP A 37 10.71 18.71 -26.18
C TRP A 37 9.46 19.14 -26.93
N SER A 38 8.36 19.25 -26.20
CA SER A 38 7.12 19.85 -26.64
C SER A 38 6.56 20.74 -25.54
N CYS A 39 5.99 21.88 -25.94
CA CYS A 39 5.52 22.91 -25.02
C CYS A 39 4.05 23.25 -25.25
N VAL A 40 3.32 23.45 -24.15
CA VAL A 40 1.97 24.02 -24.17
C VAL A 40 1.95 25.24 -23.25
N TYR A 41 1.76 26.42 -23.85
CA TYR A 41 1.65 27.68 -23.11
C TYR A 41 0.28 27.80 -22.43
N ARG A 42 0.29 28.27 -21.19
CA ARG A 42 -0.92 28.59 -20.41
C ARG A 42 -1.22 30.09 -20.45
N THR A 43 -2.40 30.46 -19.94
CA THR A 43 -2.93 31.83 -19.93
C THR A 43 -2.19 32.80 -19.01
N ASP A 44 -1.25 32.29 -18.20
CA ASP A 44 -0.48 32.99 -17.17
C ASP A 44 1.03 33.01 -17.46
N ASP A 45 1.41 32.90 -18.75
CA ASP A 45 2.80 32.83 -19.22
C ASP A 45 3.60 31.63 -18.66
N LEU A 46 2.93 30.70 -17.99
CA LEU A 46 3.51 29.42 -17.57
C LEU A 46 3.49 28.40 -18.70
N ILE A 47 4.44 27.46 -18.65
CA ILE A 47 4.64 26.43 -19.68
C ILE A 47 4.49 25.04 -19.08
N ASN A 48 3.71 24.19 -19.75
CA ASN A 48 3.72 22.76 -19.54
C ASN A 48 4.67 22.12 -20.55
N LEU A 49 5.68 21.41 -20.06
CA LEU A 49 6.68 20.72 -20.87
C LEU A 49 6.38 19.23 -20.94
N ALA A 50 6.62 18.64 -22.11
CA ALA A 50 6.69 17.21 -22.27
C ALA A 50 7.95 16.83 -23.05
N TYR A 51 8.69 15.85 -22.54
CA TYR A 51 9.89 15.30 -23.17
C TYR A 51 9.67 13.83 -23.54
N GLN A 52 9.92 13.52 -24.81
CA GLN A 52 9.88 12.18 -25.36
C GLN A 52 11.30 11.62 -25.40
N CYS A 53 11.54 10.51 -24.70
CA CYS A 53 12.81 9.81 -24.77
C CYS A 53 13.02 9.17 -26.14
N ASP A 54 14.25 9.20 -26.63
CA ASP A 54 14.66 8.46 -27.82
C ASP A 54 14.79 6.97 -27.46
N ASP A 55 14.27 6.07 -28.31
CA ASP A 55 14.36 4.61 -28.12
C ASP A 55 15.76 4.09 -28.48
N ILE A 56 16.77 4.57 -27.75
CA ILE A 56 18.18 4.24 -27.95
C ILE A 56 18.62 3.27 -26.86
N VAL A 57 19.16 2.12 -27.27
CA VAL A 57 19.66 1.10 -26.35
C VAL A 57 20.88 1.61 -25.57
N GLY A 58 20.85 1.49 -24.23
CA GLY A 58 21.93 1.94 -23.35
C GLY A 58 21.91 3.44 -23.04
N TRP A 59 20.86 4.14 -23.47
CA TRP A 59 20.62 5.54 -23.18
C TRP A 59 19.83 5.67 -21.88
N LYS A 60 20.34 6.51 -20.97
CA LYS A 60 19.73 6.78 -19.67
C LYS A 60 19.46 8.27 -19.55
N ALA A 61 18.19 8.66 -19.55
CA ALA A 61 17.80 10.04 -19.28
C ALA A 61 18.03 10.35 -17.80
N SER A 62 18.53 11.54 -17.50
CA SER A 62 18.59 12.07 -16.14
C SER A 62 18.03 13.49 -16.12
N PHE A 63 17.14 13.80 -15.18
CA PHE A 63 16.73 15.19 -14.96
C PHE A 63 16.67 15.56 -13.48
N GLY A 64 16.89 16.85 -13.22
CA GLY A 64 16.84 17.48 -11.91
C GLY A 64 16.69 19.00 -12.03
N LYS A 65 17.17 19.75 -11.05
CA LYS A 65 17.09 21.22 -11.05
C LYS A 65 17.80 21.88 -12.24
N ASP A 66 18.95 21.35 -12.66
CA ASP A 66 19.81 21.96 -13.69
C ASP A 66 19.30 21.70 -15.14
N THR A 67 18.19 20.98 -15.27
CA THR A 67 17.50 20.70 -16.54
C THR A 67 17.02 21.97 -17.24
N PHE A 68 16.67 23.02 -16.49
CA PHE A 68 15.98 24.19 -17.04
C PHE A 68 16.83 25.45 -16.95
N ILE A 69 17.02 26.15 -18.08
CA ILE A 69 17.65 27.47 -18.08
C ILE A 69 16.73 28.55 -17.48
N LEU A 70 15.43 28.50 -17.80
CA LEU A 70 14.40 29.42 -17.28
C LEU A 70 13.39 28.63 -16.44
N PRO A 71 13.77 28.18 -15.24
CA PRO A 71 12.94 27.29 -14.43
C PRO A 71 11.65 27.98 -13.96
N ASN A 72 11.68 29.28 -13.67
CA ASN A 72 10.58 30.05 -13.10
C ASN A 72 9.29 30.11 -13.92
N ILE A 73 9.31 29.76 -15.21
CA ILE A 73 8.12 29.71 -16.08
C ILE A 73 7.57 28.29 -16.27
N VAL A 74 8.26 27.25 -15.78
CA VAL A 74 7.86 25.86 -15.96
C VAL A 74 6.89 25.44 -14.87
N HIS A 75 5.66 25.09 -15.26
CA HIS A 75 4.62 24.66 -14.34
C HIS A 75 4.55 23.15 -14.18
N SER A 76 4.64 22.40 -15.27
CA SER A 76 4.60 20.94 -15.25
C SER A 76 5.62 20.32 -16.20
N LEU A 77 6.14 19.14 -15.83
CA LEU A 77 7.00 18.32 -16.66
C LEU A 77 6.37 16.94 -16.84
N LYS A 78 6.21 16.51 -18.09
CA LYS A 78 5.95 15.11 -18.44
C LYS A 78 7.20 14.52 -19.09
N VAL A 79 7.67 13.37 -18.63
CA VAL A 79 8.74 12.60 -19.29
C VAL A 79 8.15 11.25 -19.68
N GLU A 80 8.30 10.86 -20.94
CA GLU A 80 7.63 9.66 -21.44
C GLU A 80 8.46 8.77 -22.37
N ASN A 81 8.07 7.48 -22.37
CA ASN A 81 8.56 6.43 -23.26
C ASN A 81 10.08 6.20 -23.16
N CYS A 82 10.60 6.15 -21.93
CA CYS A 82 12.03 5.95 -21.66
C CYS A 82 12.32 4.52 -21.25
N ARG A 83 13.38 3.94 -21.81
CA ARG A 83 13.85 2.63 -21.35
C ARG A 83 14.51 2.70 -19.97
N GLU A 84 15.39 3.68 -19.77
CA GLU A 84 16.01 3.93 -18.46
C GLU A 84 15.92 5.42 -18.12
N LEU A 85 15.41 5.73 -16.92
CA LEU A 85 15.24 7.09 -16.44
C LEU A 85 15.76 7.22 -15.01
N ASN A 86 16.64 8.18 -14.79
CA ASN A 86 17.11 8.67 -13.50
C ASN A 86 16.37 9.96 -13.15
N VAL A 87 15.79 10.04 -11.96
CA VAL A 87 15.08 11.24 -11.52
C VAL A 87 15.59 11.72 -10.18
N LEU A 88 15.96 13.00 -10.10
CA LEU A 88 16.12 13.69 -8.84
C LEU A 88 14.83 14.48 -8.56
N LEU A 89 14.08 14.09 -7.52
CA LEU A 89 12.84 14.79 -7.11
C LEU A 89 13.11 16.14 -6.44
N ASP A 90 14.36 16.46 -6.09
CA ASP A 90 14.77 17.77 -5.60
C ASP A 90 14.86 18.77 -6.75
N ILE A 91 13.71 19.34 -7.12
CA ILE A 91 13.58 20.16 -8.32
C ILE A 91 13.51 21.66 -7.97
N ALA A 92 13.37 22.05 -6.69
CA ALA A 92 13.31 23.46 -6.31
C ALA A 92 14.68 24.12 -6.10
N GLY A 93 14.79 25.39 -6.48
CA GLY A 93 15.93 26.25 -6.16
C GLY A 93 15.69 27.09 -4.91
N VAL A 94 16.60 27.07 -3.93
CA VAL A 94 16.50 27.85 -2.66
C VAL A 94 16.99 29.30 -2.81
N LEU A 95 17.22 29.81 -4.03
CA LEU A 95 17.74 31.17 -4.18
C LEU A 95 16.63 32.23 -3.92
N PRO A 96 16.85 33.23 -3.04
CA PRO A 96 15.81 34.16 -2.58
C PRO A 96 15.12 35.01 -3.65
N THR A 97 15.67 35.07 -4.87
CA THR A 97 15.18 35.93 -5.95
C THR A 97 14.37 35.20 -7.02
N GLU A 98 14.39 33.87 -7.05
CA GLU A 98 13.70 33.06 -8.07
C GLU A 98 13.22 31.75 -7.43
N MET A 99 12.02 31.78 -6.82
CA MET A 99 11.38 30.55 -6.36
C MET A 99 10.91 29.75 -7.57
N PHE A 100 11.75 28.83 -8.04
CA PHE A 100 11.29 27.77 -8.93
C PHE A 100 10.63 26.66 -8.12
N ILE A 101 9.36 26.39 -8.41
CA ILE A 101 8.64 25.25 -7.86
C ILE A 101 7.90 24.58 -9.01
N LEU A 102 8.40 23.43 -9.45
CA LEU A 102 7.68 22.58 -10.40
C LEU A 102 6.39 22.11 -9.73
N HIS A 103 5.22 22.43 -10.31
CA HIS A 103 3.95 22.06 -9.70
C HIS A 103 3.60 20.59 -9.92
N SER A 104 3.82 20.08 -11.13
CA SER A 104 3.45 18.72 -11.50
C SER A 104 4.57 17.99 -12.24
N LEU A 105 4.84 16.75 -11.83
CA LEU A 105 5.73 15.83 -12.51
C LEU A 105 4.97 14.56 -12.91
N ILE A 106 5.05 14.20 -14.19
CA ILE A 106 4.39 13.03 -14.76
C ILE A 106 5.46 12.16 -15.43
N LEU A 107 5.62 10.92 -14.97
CA LEU A 107 6.50 9.91 -15.56
C LEU A 107 5.63 8.81 -16.17
N TYR A 108 5.78 8.58 -17.48
CA TYR A 108 4.87 7.72 -18.24
C TYR A 108 5.59 6.73 -19.15
N ASN A 109 5.17 5.46 -19.15
CA ASN A 109 5.75 4.41 -20.00
C ASN A 109 7.28 4.32 -19.83
N ILE A 110 7.73 3.92 -18.63
CA ILE A 110 9.16 3.83 -18.31
C ILE A 110 9.51 2.37 -18.00
N ASP A 111 10.52 1.79 -18.66
CA ASP A 111 10.88 0.40 -18.35
C ASP A 111 11.59 0.30 -17.00
N ASN A 112 12.63 1.11 -16.78
CA ASN A 112 13.35 1.17 -15.51
C ASN A 112 13.46 2.61 -15.01
N LEU A 113 12.86 2.90 -13.86
CA LEU A 113 12.99 4.18 -13.18
C LEU A 113 13.88 4.03 -11.94
N THR A 114 14.90 4.87 -11.84
CA THR A 114 15.75 5.00 -10.67
C THR A 114 15.58 6.38 -10.07
N PHE A 115 15.21 6.44 -8.79
CA PHE A 115 15.28 7.67 -8.03
C PHE A 115 16.71 7.90 -7.57
N LEU A 116 17.25 9.08 -7.88
CA LEU A 116 18.51 9.55 -7.33
C LEU A 116 18.27 10.04 -5.91
N ASN A 117 19.18 9.72 -4.98
CA ASN A 117 19.02 10.02 -3.56
C ASN A 117 18.65 11.48 -3.30
N THR A 118 17.48 11.67 -2.69
CA THR A 118 16.98 12.96 -2.24
C THR A 118 17.61 13.35 -0.91
N LYS A 119 17.98 14.63 -0.79
CA LYS A 119 18.41 15.19 0.49
C LYS A 119 17.18 15.51 1.34
N VAL A 120 17.33 15.57 2.65
CA VAL A 120 16.26 15.92 3.61
C VAL A 120 15.62 17.29 3.34
N ASN A 121 16.28 18.17 2.58
CA ASN A 121 15.74 19.49 2.22
C ASN A 121 15.17 19.56 0.79
N ALA A 122 14.98 18.40 0.15
CA ALA A 122 14.40 18.34 -1.19
C ALA A 122 12.96 18.86 -1.16
N ILE A 123 12.59 19.67 -2.14
CA ILE A 123 11.22 20.13 -2.32
C ILE A 123 10.66 19.43 -3.57
N PRO A 124 9.93 18.32 -3.39
CA PRO A 124 9.31 17.61 -4.51
C PRO A 124 8.14 18.42 -5.11
N PRO A 125 7.71 18.10 -6.34
CA PRO A 125 6.51 18.71 -6.93
C PRO A 125 5.24 18.46 -6.10
N TYR A 126 4.28 19.38 -6.16
CA TYR A 126 2.98 19.25 -5.48
C TYR A 126 2.15 18.08 -6.02
N GLN A 127 2.33 17.74 -7.29
CA GLN A 127 1.70 16.61 -7.96
C GLN A 127 2.76 15.70 -8.55
N VAL A 128 2.73 14.41 -8.21
CA VAL A 128 3.63 13.42 -8.77
C VAL A 128 2.81 12.24 -9.27
N ILE A 129 2.92 11.95 -10.57
CA ILE A 129 2.20 10.88 -11.25
C ILE A 129 3.21 9.94 -11.89
N LEU A 130 3.15 8.67 -11.51
CA LEU A 130 3.94 7.59 -12.09
C LEU A 130 2.99 6.57 -12.70
N GLU A 131 3.04 6.42 -14.02
CA GLU A 131 2.09 5.57 -14.73
C GLU A 131 2.78 4.68 -15.77
N ASN A 132 2.43 3.39 -15.78
CA ASN A 132 3.03 2.37 -16.64
C ASN A 132 4.55 2.32 -16.49
N ILE A 133 5.00 1.99 -15.28
CA ILE A 133 6.43 1.84 -14.99
C ILE A 133 6.73 0.38 -14.68
N THR A 134 7.50 -0.27 -15.55
CA THR A 134 7.74 -1.72 -15.49
C THR A 134 8.57 -2.10 -14.26
N ASN A 135 9.50 -1.26 -13.83
CA ASN A 135 10.34 -1.53 -12.66
C ASN A 135 10.86 -0.24 -12.02
N ILE A 136 10.70 -0.16 -10.70
CA ILE A 136 11.34 0.80 -9.81
C ILE A 136 12.14 0.00 -8.78
N ASP A 137 13.47 0.11 -8.81
CA ASP A 137 14.32 -0.67 -7.90
C ASP A 137 14.05 -0.31 -6.43
N TYR A 138 14.00 0.97 -6.11
CA TYR A 138 13.56 1.43 -4.79
C TYR A 138 13.06 2.87 -4.83
N ILE A 139 12.16 3.21 -3.92
CA ILE A 139 11.84 4.60 -3.55
C ILE A 139 12.71 4.96 -2.32
N PRO A 140 13.70 5.87 -2.47
CA PRO A 140 14.58 6.28 -1.38
C PRO A 140 13.84 6.97 -0.23
N SER A 141 14.46 6.95 0.95
CA SER A 141 14.04 7.77 2.09
C SER A 141 13.96 9.25 1.70
N TYR A 142 12.98 9.95 2.26
CA TYR A 142 12.74 11.38 2.05
C TYR A 142 12.38 11.79 0.61
N SER A 143 11.99 10.85 -0.25
CA SER A 143 11.52 11.16 -1.62
C SER A 143 10.31 12.10 -1.61
N PHE A 144 9.40 11.89 -0.65
CA PHE A 144 8.20 12.70 -0.44
C PHE A 144 8.21 13.28 0.99
N PHE A 145 9.11 14.24 1.24
CA PHE A 145 9.34 14.80 2.56
C PHE A 145 8.83 16.23 2.73
N ASN A 146 8.22 16.52 3.89
CA ASN A 146 7.93 17.87 4.42
C ASN A 146 7.36 18.87 3.39
N ASN A 147 6.38 18.42 2.61
CA ASN A 147 5.71 19.24 1.61
C ASN A 147 4.18 19.11 1.70
N VAL A 148 3.50 20.01 1.00
CA VAL A 148 2.08 19.89 0.67
C VAL A 148 1.98 19.14 -0.65
N PHE A 149 1.11 18.14 -0.73
CA PHE A 149 0.85 17.41 -1.95
C PHE A 149 -0.64 17.50 -2.32
N ASP A 150 -0.89 17.87 -3.56
CA ASP A 150 -2.22 17.76 -4.16
C ASP A 150 -2.50 16.32 -4.60
N LEU A 151 -1.50 15.63 -5.17
CA LEU A 151 -1.67 14.28 -5.66
C LEU A 151 -0.35 13.52 -5.67
N ILE A 152 -0.36 12.32 -5.12
CA ILE A 152 0.66 11.31 -5.39
C ILE A 152 -0.05 10.09 -5.97
N LEU A 153 0.20 9.79 -7.25
CA LEU A 153 -0.44 8.70 -7.97
C LEU A 153 0.59 7.74 -8.53
N PHE A 154 0.44 6.46 -8.17
CA PHE A 154 1.13 5.33 -8.80
C PHE A 154 0.08 4.48 -9.51
N ARG A 155 0.23 4.27 -10.82
CA ARG A 155 -0.69 3.45 -11.61
C ARG A 155 0.05 2.46 -12.50
N ASN A 156 -0.27 1.17 -12.39
CA ASN A 156 0.38 0.13 -13.18
C ASN A 156 1.91 0.20 -13.05
N VAL A 157 2.38 0.10 -11.80
CA VAL A 157 3.79 0.29 -11.43
C VAL A 157 4.26 -0.89 -10.59
N THR A 158 5.47 -1.37 -10.86
CA THR A 158 6.16 -2.33 -10.01
C THR A 158 7.31 -1.66 -9.24
N ILE A 159 7.30 -1.80 -7.93
CA ILE A 159 8.28 -1.22 -6.99
C ILE A 159 8.89 -2.36 -6.19
N ASN A 160 10.19 -2.61 -6.33
CA ASN A 160 10.80 -3.70 -5.58
C ASN A 160 10.91 -3.35 -4.09
N HIS A 161 11.25 -2.09 -3.79
CA HIS A 161 11.44 -1.65 -2.41
C HIS A 161 10.94 -0.23 -2.14
N VAL A 162 10.28 -0.02 -1.01
CA VAL A 162 10.00 1.32 -0.47
C VAL A 162 10.80 1.44 0.82
N GLU A 163 11.77 2.34 0.84
CA GLU A 163 12.63 2.54 2.00
C GLU A 163 11.87 3.12 3.20
N SER A 164 12.48 3.06 4.39
CA SER A 164 11.95 3.75 5.56
C SER A 164 11.85 5.25 5.30
N GLU A 165 10.77 5.87 5.78
CA GLU A 165 10.54 7.32 5.66
C GLU A 165 10.56 7.84 4.20
N ALA A 166 10.28 6.99 3.20
CA ALA A 166 10.12 7.41 1.81
C ALA A 166 9.05 8.51 1.67
N PHE A 167 7.96 8.38 2.43
CA PHE A 167 6.93 9.41 2.61
C PHE A 167 6.95 9.83 4.08
N MET A 168 7.36 11.07 4.36
CA MET A 168 7.55 11.49 5.75
C MET A 168 7.14 12.95 5.99
N ASN A 169 6.45 13.17 7.13
CA ASN A 169 6.05 14.50 7.61
C ASN A 169 5.25 15.30 6.57
N ILE A 170 4.40 14.62 5.81
CA ILE A 170 3.51 15.26 4.85
C ILE A 170 2.35 15.87 5.64
N THR A 171 2.31 17.19 5.72
CA THR A 171 1.34 17.92 6.58
C THR A 171 -0.01 18.13 5.92
N ILE A 172 -0.03 18.21 4.58
CA ILE A 172 -1.24 18.31 3.77
C ILE A 172 -1.06 17.40 2.56
N LEU A 173 -1.94 16.42 2.44
CA LEU A 173 -2.08 15.57 1.27
C LEU A 173 -3.57 15.52 0.89
N LYS A 174 -3.91 15.86 -0.36
CA LYS A 174 -5.30 15.71 -0.84
C LYS A 174 -5.59 14.31 -1.35
N SER A 175 -4.64 13.65 -2.03
CA SER A 175 -4.88 12.30 -2.52
C SER A 175 -3.58 11.50 -2.67
N LEU A 176 -3.58 10.29 -2.10
CA LEU A 176 -2.57 9.26 -2.34
C LEU A 176 -3.27 8.05 -2.97
N MET A 177 -2.90 7.70 -4.20
CA MET A 177 -3.57 6.67 -4.98
C MET A 177 -2.59 5.65 -5.53
N TRP A 178 -2.81 4.38 -5.21
CA TRP A 178 -2.06 3.25 -5.74
C TRP A 178 -3.07 2.35 -6.47
N ASP A 179 -2.93 2.26 -7.80
CA ASP A 179 -3.86 1.56 -8.70
C ASP A 179 -3.11 0.55 -9.56
N ARG A 180 -3.32 -0.76 -9.34
CA ARG A 180 -2.51 -1.83 -9.97
C ARG A 180 -1.01 -1.65 -9.68
N VAL A 181 -0.66 -1.46 -8.42
CA VAL A 181 0.73 -1.33 -7.97
C VAL A 181 1.18 -2.66 -7.36
N HIS A 182 2.36 -3.14 -7.75
CA HIS A 182 3.02 -4.24 -7.07
C HIS A 182 4.18 -3.69 -6.25
N VAL A 183 4.22 -4.00 -4.95
CA VAL A 183 5.33 -3.65 -4.07
C VAL A 183 5.91 -4.91 -3.45
N GLY A 184 7.21 -5.14 -3.68
CA GLY A 184 7.93 -6.25 -3.05
C GLY A 184 8.02 -6.07 -1.54
N VAL A 185 8.72 -5.03 -1.08
CA VAL A 185 8.86 -4.78 0.36
C VAL A 185 8.61 -3.32 0.70
N MET A 186 7.68 -3.07 1.63
CA MET A 186 7.58 -1.81 2.35
C MET A 186 8.30 -1.93 3.69
N ASN A 187 9.41 -1.21 3.85
CA ASN A 187 10.19 -1.19 5.08
C ASN A 187 9.43 -0.58 6.27
N ILE A 188 10.09 -0.65 7.43
CA ILE A 188 9.62 -0.04 8.67
C ILE A 188 9.35 1.45 8.42
N SER A 189 8.14 1.91 8.74
CA SER A 189 7.75 3.32 8.62
C SER A 189 7.97 3.93 7.23
N SER A 190 7.78 3.17 6.15
CA SER A 190 7.89 3.67 4.77
C SER A 190 6.98 4.86 4.49
N ILE A 191 5.73 4.81 4.98
CA ILE A 191 4.82 5.94 5.02
C ILE A 191 4.68 6.34 6.49
N SER A 192 5.20 7.52 6.86
CA SER A 192 5.30 7.96 8.25
C SER A 192 4.78 9.38 8.44
N ASN A 193 3.87 9.55 9.41
CA ASN A 193 3.34 10.87 9.79
C ASN A 193 2.74 11.65 8.60
N VAL A 194 2.00 10.95 7.75
CA VAL A 194 1.26 11.57 6.67
C VAL A 194 -0.11 11.99 7.20
N ILE A 195 -0.41 13.29 7.14
CA ILE A 195 -1.67 13.88 7.56
C ILE A 195 -2.36 14.47 6.32
N ALA A 196 -3.52 13.92 6.01
CA ALA A 196 -4.35 14.29 4.87
C ALA A 196 -5.69 14.82 5.39
N PRO A 197 -5.76 15.98 6.06
CA PRO A 197 -6.95 16.38 6.84
C PRO A 197 -8.22 16.57 6.00
N TYR A 198 -8.07 16.72 4.68
CA TYR A 198 -9.16 16.85 3.71
C TYR A 198 -9.02 15.87 2.54
N GLY A 199 -8.12 14.90 2.67
CA GLY A 199 -7.73 14.04 1.58
C GLY A 199 -8.24 12.61 1.71
N GLU A 200 -7.83 11.79 0.76
CA GLU A 200 -8.07 10.35 0.78
C GLU A 200 -6.80 9.57 0.45
N ALA A 201 -6.74 8.34 0.95
CA ALA A 201 -5.76 7.35 0.50
C ALA A 201 -6.48 6.12 -0.02
N VAL A 202 -6.15 5.73 -1.25
CA VAL A 202 -6.78 4.60 -1.95
C VAL A 202 -5.71 3.68 -2.47
N PHE A 203 -5.75 2.43 -2.01
CA PHE A 203 -4.95 1.32 -2.50
C PHE A 203 -5.90 0.34 -3.15
N GLN A 204 -5.80 0.19 -4.48
CA GLN A 204 -6.73 -0.64 -5.25
C GLN A 204 -6.02 -1.55 -6.23
N ASP A 205 -6.55 -2.76 -6.38
CA ASP A 205 -6.06 -3.80 -7.31
C ASP A 205 -4.53 -4.01 -7.19
N SER A 206 -3.99 -3.86 -5.96
CA SER A 206 -2.54 -3.78 -5.71
C SER A 206 -2.03 -4.99 -4.92
N THR A 207 -0.76 -5.33 -5.08
CA THR A 207 -0.12 -6.45 -4.39
C THR A 207 1.04 -5.95 -3.54
N PHE A 208 1.10 -6.41 -2.29
CA PHE A 208 2.17 -6.12 -1.34
C PHE A 208 2.74 -7.45 -0.85
N ASP A 209 4.00 -7.75 -1.18
CA ASP A 209 4.58 -9.03 -0.75
C ASP A 209 4.92 -8.98 0.74
N VAL A 210 5.56 -7.92 1.21
CA VAL A 210 5.90 -7.74 2.63
C VAL A 210 5.58 -6.32 3.09
N LEU A 211 4.74 -6.23 4.12
CA LEU A 211 4.53 -5.02 4.92
C LEU A 211 5.22 -5.18 6.27
N GLU A 212 6.35 -4.50 6.46
CA GLU A 212 7.12 -4.51 7.70
C GLU A 212 6.42 -3.73 8.83
N LEU A 213 7.04 -3.76 10.02
CA LEU A 213 6.56 -3.09 11.24
C LEU A 213 6.21 -1.62 10.99
N VAL A 214 4.95 -1.23 11.24
CA VAL A 214 4.47 0.17 11.07
C VAL A 214 4.79 0.72 9.67
N SER A 215 4.77 -0.13 8.64
CA SER A 215 5.09 0.29 7.26
C SER A 215 4.19 1.42 6.75
N VAL A 216 2.92 1.44 7.16
CA VAL A 216 1.96 2.50 6.82
C VAL A 216 1.45 3.18 8.09
N HIS A 217 1.85 4.42 8.33
CA HIS A 217 1.32 5.31 9.36
C HIS A 217 0.70 6.56 8.72
N LEU A 218 -0.64 6.58 8.66
CA LEU A 218 -1.41 7.55 7.88
C LEU A 218 -2.65 8.05 8.64
N ALA A 219 -2.91 9.35 8.58
CA ALA A 219 -4.14 9.97 9.06
C ALA A 219 -4.90 10.68 7.92
N ALA A 220 -6.12 10.24 7.59
CA ALA A 220 -6.95 10.83 6.52
C ALA A 220 -8.45 10.58 6.74
N PRO A 221 -9.38 11.47 6.34
CA PRO A 221 -10.81 11.23 6.41
C PRO A 221 -11.24 9.88 5.82
N ASN A 222 -10.73 9.52 4.63
CA ASN A 222 -11.04 8.25 3.98
C ASN A 222 -9.76 7.47 3.67
N VAL A 223 -9.69 6.23 4.13
CA VAL A 223 -8.62 5.29 3.77
C VAL A 223 -9.26 3.99 3.27
N THR A 224 -8.91 3.60 2.04
CA THR A 224 -9.53 2.46 1.35
C THR A 224 -8.47 1.51 0.83
N PHE A 225 -8.65 0.23 1.13
CA PHE A 225 -7.94 -0.91 0.51
C PHE A 225 -8.98 -1.81 -0.15
N ILE A 226 -8.90 -1.97 -1.47
CA ILE A 226 -9.86 -2.76 -2.23
C ILE A 226 -9.18 -3.67 -3.24
N ASN A 227 -9.57 -4.94 -3.28
CA ASN A 227 -9.00 -5.94 -4.19
C ASN A 227 -7.46 -6.06 -4.05
N CYS A 228 -6.90 -5.83 -2.87
CA CYS A 228 -5.47 -5.95 -2.65
C CYS A 228 -5.08 -7.36 -2.21
N GLN A 229 -3.88 -7.78 -2.59
CA GLN A 229 -3.24 -8.99 -2.09
C GLN A 229 -2.09 -8.60 -1.16
N ILE A 230 -2.12 -9.03 0.10
CA ILE A 230 -1.08 -8.75 1.10
C ILE A 230 -0.55 -10.09 1.61
N ASN A 231 0.66 -10.47 1.21
CA ASN A 231 1.18 -11.83 1.43
C ASN A 231 1.78 -12.02 2.85
N ASP A 232 2.50 -11.02 3.36
CA ASP A 232 3.08 -11.02 4.71
C ASP A 232 2.87 -9.66 5.36
N MET A 233 2.29 -9.65 6.56
CA MET A 233 1.94 -8.45 7.30
C MET A 233 2.44 -8.56 8.74
N ARG A 234 3.44 -7.73 9.08
CA ARG A 234 4.07 -7.69 10.39
C ARG A 234 3.25 -6.87 11.40
N LEU A 235 3.73 -6.82 12.64
CA LEU A 235 3.12 -6.08 13.75
C LEU A 235 2.83 -4.62 13.35
N ASN A 236 1.62 -4.12 13.64
CA ASN A 236 1.20 -2.75 13.34
C ASN A 236 1.46 -2.28 11.91
N ALA A 237 1.58 -3.19 10.93
CA ALA A 237 1.92 -2.83 9.55
C ALA A 237 1.01 -1.74 9.00
N LEU A 238 -0.29 -1.84 9.29
CA LEU A 238 -1.26 -0.79 8.99
C LEU A 238 -1.63 -0.04 10.28
N ASN A 239 -1.09 1.17 10.42
CA ASN A 239 -1.43 2.11 11.48
C ASN A 239 -2.19 3.31 10.89
N VAL A 240 -3.51 3.29 10.98
CA VAL A 240 -4.37 4.25 10.29
C VAL A 240 -5.30 4.95 11.25
N VAL A 241 -5.40 6.27 11.12
CA VAL A 241 -6.41 7.09 11.80
C VAL A 241 -7.31 7.73 10.74
N ALA A 242 -8.61 7.46 10.77
CA ALA A 242 -9.53 7.94 9.75
C ALA A 242 -10.92 8.30 10.27
N ASP A 243 -11.73 8.99 9.45
CA ASP A 243 -13.18 9.01 9.69
C ASP A 243 -13.80 7.70 9.20
N LYS A 244 -13.38 7.25 8.01
CA LYS A 244 -13.84 6.02 7.37
C LYS A 244 -12.67 5.17 6.89
N PHE A 245 -12.60 3.94 7.38
CA PHE A 245 -11.67 2.92 6.94
C PHE A 245 -12.42 1.79 6.22
N VAL A 246 -12.03 1.51 4.98
CA VAL A 246 -12.66 0.50 4.11
C VAL A 246 -11.62 -0.51 3.67
N PHE A 247 -11.89 -1.78 3.94
CA PHE A 247 -11.03 -2.91 3.63
C PHE A 247 -11.88 -4.01 2.99
N VAL A 248 -11.94 -4.03 1.66
CA VAL A 248 -12.92 -4.83 0.90
C VAL A 248 -12.23 -5.78 -0.07
N ASN A 249 -12.64 -7.04 -0.08
CA ASN A 249 -12.20 -8.04 -1.06
C ASN A 249 -10.66 -8.19 -1.12
N ASN A 250 -9.99 -8.08 0.03
CA ASN A 250 -8.55 -8.28 0.13
C ASN A 250 -8.23 -9.74 0.49
N SER A 251 -7.06 -10.21 0.08
CA SER A 251 -6.63 -11.61 0.25
C SER A 251 -5.13 -11.73 0.51
N GLY A 252 -4.66 -12.96 0.72
CA GLY A 252 -3.23 -13.27 0.90
C GLY A 252 -2.77 -13.34 2.36
N PHE A 253 -3.66 -13.09 3.33
CA PHE A 253 -3.33 -13.05 4.75
C PHE A 253 -3.05 -14.43 5.34
N LYS A 254 -1.83 -14.95 5.10
CA LYS A 254 -1.39 -16.27 5.62
C LYS A 254 -1.31 -16.30 7.14
N LEU A 255 -0.84 -15.20 7.74
CA LEU A 255 -0.75 -15.00 9.19
C LEU A 255 -0.96 -13.52 9.47
N VAL A 256 -1.96 -13.20 10.28
CA VAL A 256 -2.16 -11.87 10.85
C VAL A 256 -1.69 -11.90 12.30
N MET A 257 -0.55 -11.26 12.54
CA MET A 257 0.06 -11.15 13.88
C MET A 257 -0.79 -10.25 14.81
N PRO A 258 -0.59 -10.31 16.14
CA PRO A 258 -1.26 -9.42 17.08
C PRO A 258 -1.05 -7.97 16.68
N SER A 259 -2.10 -7.15 16.77
CA SER A 259 -2.11 -5.73 16.38
C SER A 259 -1.61 -5.44 14.96
N ALA A 260 -1.61 -6.40 14.01
CA ALA A 260 -1.20 -6.11 12.63
C ALA A 260 -2.04 -4.96 12.01
N PHE A 261 -3.31 -4.89 12.42
CA PHE A 261 -4.20 -3.75 12.21
C PHE A 261 -4.24 -2.87 13.47
N SER A 262 -3.66 -1.67 13.38
CA SER A 262 -3.82 -0.58 14.35
C SER A 262 -4.68 0.51 13.72
N ILE A 263 -6.00 0.33 13.75
CA ILE A 263 -6.94 1.18 13.02
C ILE A 263 -7.83 1.92 14.01
N GLN A 264 -7.85 3.25 13.91
CA GLN A 264 -8.77 4.10 14.65
C GLN A 264 -9.66 4.83 13.66
N ALA A 265 -10.95 4.48 13.59
CA ALA A 265 -11.89 5.22 12.75
C ALA A 265 -13.33 5.26 13.26
N ARG A 266 -14.11 6.24 12.80
CA ARG A 266 -15.54 6.33 13.15
C ARG A 266 -16.34 5.20 12.49
N GLU A 267 -16.03 4.92 11.22
CA GLU A 267 -16.64 3.85 10.43
C GLU A 267 -15.55 2.90 9.95
N ILE A 268 -15.61 1.64 10.40
CA ILE A 268 -14.67 0.59 10.00
C ILE A 268 -15.44 -0.50 9.27
N SER A 269 -14.98 -0.84 8.06
CA SER A 269 -15.57 -1.88 7.23
C SER A 269 -14.53 -2.87 6.76
N LEU A 270 -14.58 -4.09 7.30
CA LEU A 270 -13.84 -5.27 6.84
C LEU A 270 -14.85 -6.18 6.12
N ILE A 271 -14.87 -6.17 4.78
CA ILE A 271 -15.89 -6.85 3.98
C ILE A 271 -15.27 -7.79 2.95
N ASP A 272 -15.79 -9.01 2.84
CA ASP A 272 -15.42 -10.00 1.81
C ASP A 272 -13.91 -10.32 1.74
N ASN A 273 -13.17 -10.21 2.86
CA ASN A 273 -11.74 -10.53 2.90
C ASN A 273 -11.50 -12.01 3.22
N ASP A 274 -10.34 -12.54 2.78
CA ASP A 274 -9.95 -13.93 3.01
C ASP A 274 -8.74 -14.03 3.95
N PHE A 275 -8.99 -14.46 5.20
CA PHE A 275 -7.99 -14.64 6.24
C PHE A 275 -7.66 -16.13 6.42
N GLU A 276 -6.40 -16.52 6.20
CA GLU A 276 -5.97 -17.90 6.47
C GLU A 276 -5.79 -18.11 7.97
N TYR A 277 -5.10 -17.20 8.66
CA TYR A 277 -4.87 -17.33 10.10
C TYR A 277 -4.86 -15.99 10.85
N LEU A 278 -5.75 -15.86 11.82
CA LEU A 278 -5.81 -14.75 12.77
C LEU A 278 -5.27 -15.18 14.15
N GLN A 279 -4.09 -14.71 14.51
CA GLN A 279 -3.50 -14.98 15.82
C GLN A 279 -4.23 -14.20 16.94
N THR A 280 -4.16 -14.64 18.19
CA THR A 280 -4.72 -13.91 19.34
C THR A 280 -4.27 -12.44 19.33
N GLY A 281 -5.22 -11.51 19.35
CA GLY A 281 -4.93 -10.07 19.31
C GLY A 281 -4.82 -9.46 17.91
N ALA A 282 -5.01 -10.23 16.83
CA ALA A 282 -4.85 -9.74 15.46
C ALA A 282 -5.66 -8.47 15.15
N LEU A 283 -6.90 -8.39 15.63
CA LEU A 283 -7.81 -7.26 15.43
C LEU A 283 -7.96 -6.35 16.67
N GLU A 284 -7.20 -6.58 17.75
CA GLU A 284 -7.46 -5.95 19.05
C GLU A 284 -7.23 -4.44 19.06
N SER A 285 -6.39 -3.95 18.15
CA SER A 285 -6.06 -2.54 17.99
C SER A 285 -6.93 -1.84 16.95
N ILE A 286 -8.06 -2.45 16.58
CA ILE A 286 -9.14 -1.82 15.83
C ILE A 286 -10.11 -1.20 16.84
N SER A 287 -10.18 0.12 16.84
CA SER A 287 -10.98 0.87 17.81
C SER A 287 -11.69 2.07 17.17
N PRO A 288 -12.74 2.60 17.80
CA PRO A 288 -13.39 3.80 17.31
C PRO A 288 -12.52 5.04 17.54
N ALA A 289 -12.33 5.86 16.50
CA ALA A 289 -11.71 7.17 16.67
C ALA A 289 -12.71 8.22 17.16
N MET A 290 -12.28 9.05 18.12
CA MET A 290 -12.93 10.33 18.42
C MET A 290 -12.23 11.42 17.63
N TRP A 291 -12.61 11.63 16.37
CA TRP A 291 -12.06 12.76 15.60
C TRP A 291 -12.47 14.07 16.25
N TYR A 292 -11.54 15.03 16.30
CA TYR A 292 -11.76 16.37 16.83
C TYR A 292 -13.02 16.96 16.15
N ASN A 293 -14.03 17.31 16.95
CA ASN A 293 -15.10 18.26 16.61
C ASN A 293 -16.49 17.74 16.15
N SER A 294 -16.96 16.56 16.55
CA SER A 294 -18.40 16.26 16.37
C SER A 294 -19.04 15.57 17.57
N SER A 295 -20.29 15.93 17.81
CA SER A 295 -21.23 15.17 18.63
C SER A 295 -21.50 13.86 17.91
N VAL A 296 -20.62 12.87 18.14
CA VAL A 296 -20.49 11.68 17.31
C VAL A 296 -21.80 10.87 17.35
N LYS A 297 -22.50 10.86 16.21
CA LYS A 297 -23.57 9.91 15.92
C LYS A 297 -23.05 8.96 14.84
N ASP A 298 -23.48 7.70 14.91
CA ASP A 298 -23.21 6.67 13.90
C ASP A 298 -21.76 6.12 13.82
N VAL A 299 -21.15 5.83 14.98
CA VAL A 299 -19.95 4.98 15.02
C VAL A 299 -20.33 3.54 14.66
N SER A 300 -19.57 2.90 13.78
CA SER A 300 -19.82 1.51 13.43
C SER A 300 -18.56 0.71 13.10
N TYR A 301 -18.64 -0.59 13.40
CA TYR A 301 -17.70 -1.61 12.97
C TYR A 301 -18.48 -2.70 12.21
N THR A 302 -18.02 -2.99 11.00
CA THR A 302 -18.61 -4.01 10.13
C THR A 302 -17.56 -5.06 9.79
N PHE A 303 -17.84 -6.31 10.14
CA PHE A 303 -17.11 -7.50 9.73
C PHE A 303 -18.11 -8.41 8.99
N ARG A 304 -18.15 -8.31 7.67
CA ARG A 304 -19.18 -8.95 6.83
C ARG A 304 -18.61 -9.76 5.69
N GLY A 305 -19.14 -10.95 5.43
CA GLY A 305 -18.76 -11.72 4.24
C GLY A 305 -17.33 -12.25 4.24
N ASN A 306 -16.58 -12.06 5.33
CA ASN A 306 -15.18 -12.49 5.39
C ASN A 306 -15.10 -14.01 5.51
N ASN A 307 -14.09 -14.59 4.88
CA ASN A 307 -13.70 -15.98 5.05
C ASN A 307 -12.54 -16.05 6.06
N VAL A 308 -12.65 -16.93 7.05
CA VAL A 308 -11.63 -17.11 8.10
C VAL A 308 -11.35 -18.61 8.26
N THR A 309 -10.15 -19.03 7.88
CA THR A 309 -9.77 -20.45 7.95
C THR A 309 -9.35 -20.85 9.36
N ILE A 310 -8.50 -20.08 10.03
CA ILE A 310 -8.07 -20.35 11.41
C ILE A 310 -8.13 -19.05 12.20
N ALA A 311 -8.66 -19.10 13.42
CA ALA A 311 -8.57 -18.00 14.37
C ALA A 311 -8.26 -18.55 15.76
N ASP A 312 -7.24 -18.01 16.42
CA ASP A 312 -6.99 -18.29 17.83
C ASP A 312 -8.08 -17.66 18.71
N ALA A 313 -8.13 -18.10 19.97
CA ALA A 313 -8.93 -17.43 20.98
C ALA A 313 -8.57 -15.93 21.06
N GLY A 314 -9.54 -15.07 20.77
CA GLY A 314 -9.35 -13.61 20.73
C GLY A 314 -8.71 -13.07 19.45
N GLY A 315 -8.51 -13.86 18.39
CA GLY A 315 -7.99 -13.35 17.12
C GLY A 315 -8.96 -12.41 16.39
N LEU A 316 -10.27 -12.64 16.53
CA LEU A 316 -11.34 -11.80 15.98
C LEU A 316 -11.71 -10.61 16.87
N HIS A 317 -11.10 -10.51 18.05
CA HIS A 317 -11.48 -9.53 19.06
C HIS A 317 -11.00 -8.14 18.67
N VAL A 318 -11.93 -7.18 18.56
CA VAL A 318 -11.64 -5.74 18.44
C VAL A 318 -11.66 -5.06 19.80
N ASP A 319 -11.36 -3.76 19.89
CA ASP A 319 -11.49 -2.99 21.14
C ASP A 319 -12.97 -2.76 21.52
N LEU A 320 -13.62 -3.82 22.01
CA LEU A 320 -15.03 -3.83 22.38
C LEU A 320 -15.33 -2.89 23.54
N TYR A 321 -14.37 -2.67 24.44
CA TYR A 321 -14.56 -1.74 25.56
C TYR A 321 -14.80 -0.33 25.04
N SER A 322 -13.96 0.13 24.11
CA SER A 322 -14.12 1.44 23.47
C SER A 322 -15.43 1.52 22.69
N TYR A 323 -15.79 0.51 21.90
CA TYR A 323 -17.06 0.49 21.15
C TYR A 323 -18.31 0.50 22.06
N ASN A 324 -18.29 -0.23 23.17
CA ASN A 324 -19.41 -0.26 24.13
C ASN A 324 -19.58 1.07 24.86
N SER A 325 -18.46 1.73 25.21
CA SER A 325 -18.50 3.01 25.94
C SER A 325 -19.20 4.14 25.18
N ILE A 326 -19.24 4.06 23.85
CA ILE A 326 -19.83 5.07 22.95
C ILE A 326 -21.08 4.57 22.21
N GLN A 327 -21.61 3.40 22.56
CA GLN A 327 -22.80 2.80 21.95
C GLN A 327 -22.69 2.62 20.43
N ALA A 328 -21.53 2.14 19.95
CA ALA A 328 -21.32 1.91 18.53
C ALA A 328 -22.17 0.73 18.00
N LYS A 329 -22.44 0.75 16.69
CA LYS A 329 -23.11 -0.35 15.98
C LYS A 329 -22.08 -1.39 15.55
N LEU A 330 -22.25 -2.64 15.99
CA LEU A 330 -21.42 -3.78 15.58
C LEU A 330 -22.20 -4.67 14.61
N PHE A 331 -21.65 -4.90 13.43
CA PHE A 331 -22.23 -5.80 12.42
C PHE A 331 -21.27 -6.96 12.15
N LEU A 332 -21.66 -8.17 12.54
CA LEU A 332 -20.89 -9.40 12.35
C LEU A 332 -21.74 -10.39 11.55
N ASP A 333 -21.84 -10.23 10.23
CA ASP A 333 -22.84 -10.93 9.43
C ASP A 333 -22.32 -11.59 8.15
N ASN A 334 -22.92 -12.72 7.78
CA ASN A 334 -22.60 -13.50 6.58
C ASN A 334 -21.13 -13.93 6.47
N ASN A 335 -20.40 -14.06 7.58
CA ASN A 335 -19.01 -14.54 7.55
C ASN A 335 -18.96 -16.06 7.45
N LEU A 336 -17.86 -16.56 6.88
CA LEU A 336 -17.60 -17.97 6.64
C LEU A 336 -16.37 -18.42 7.44
N PHE A 337 -16.53 -19.42 8.32
CA PHE A 337 -15.45 -19.92 9.18
C PHE A 337 -15.16 -21.40 8.91
N LEU A 338 -13.92 -21.87 8.98
CA LEU A 338 -13.67 -23.32 8.93
C LEU A 338 -14.24 -24.01 10.17
N CYS A 339 -15.19 -24.93 10.01
CA CYS A 339 -15.72 -25.75 11.11
C CYS A 339 -14.61 -26.69 11.62
N SER A 340 -13.87 -26.27 12.64
CA SER A 340 -12.97 -27.15 13.38
C SER A 340 -13.04 -26.84 14.86
N CYS A 341 -13.16 -27.86 15.68
CA CYS A 341 -13.29 -27.69 17.13
C CYS A 341 -11.98 -27.27 17.80
N THR A 342 -10.84 -27.57 17.17
CA THR A 342 -9.55 -27.02 17.61
C THR A 342 -9.45 -25.52 17.36
N HIS A 343 -10.13 -25.00 16.32
CA HIS A 343 -9.97 -23.61 15.86
C HIS A 343 -11.14 -22.70 16.23
N LEU A 344 -12.33 -23.23 16.44
CA LEU A 344 -13.52 -22.43 16.79
C LEU A 344 -14.12 -22.84 18.13
N GLY A 345 -13.70 -23.96 18.75
CA GLY A 345 -14.30 -24.45 19.99
C GLY A 345 -14.31 -23.41 21.11
N TRP A 346 -13.33 -22.49 21.12
CA TRP A 346 -13.26 -21.38 22.06
C TRP A 346 -14.42 -20.38 21.95
N LEU A 347 -15.05 -20.22 20.78
CA LEU A 347 -16.24 -19.37 20.60
C LEU A 347 -17.44 -19.88 21.42
N ALA A 348 -17.54 -21.20 21.57
CA ALA A 348 -18.61 -21.87 22.31
C ALA A 348 -18.28 -22.10 23.80
N VAL A 349 -17.04 -21.85 24.24
CA VAL A 349 -16.65 -21.99 25.63
C VAL A 349 -17.03 -20.72 26.39
N VAL A 350 -18.17 -20.77 27.07
CA VAL A 350 -18.69 -19.69 27.93
C VAL A 350 -17.89 -19.54 29.25
N ALA A 351 -16.83 -20.32 29.46
CA ALA A 351 -16.05 -20.32 30.69
C ALA A 351 -15.11 -19.10 30.80
N SER A 352 -15.52 -18.10 31.58
CA SER A 352 -14.71 -16.93 31.93
C SER A 352 -13.74 -17.25 33.08
N PRO A 353 -12.42 -16.99 32.96
CA PRO A 353 -11.53 -16.94 34.11
C PRO A 353 -11.16 -15.50 34.55
N GLY A 354 -11.88 -14.43 34.14
CA GLY A 354 -11.57 -13.09 34.66
C GLY A 354 -12.45 -11.92 34.19
N ASP A 355 -12.42 -10.83 34.97
CA ASP A 355 -13.26 -9.61 34.81
C ASP A 355 -13.06 -8.85 33.47
N HIS A 356 -11.97 -9.10 32.75
CA HIS A 356 -11.72 -8.51 31.41
C HIS A 356 -12.49 -9.19 30.26
N MET A 357 -13.27 -10.25 30.53
CA MET A 357 -13.89 -11.10 29.50
C MET A 357 -15.40 -10.86 29.28
N LEU A 358 -16.04 -9.90 29.98
CA LEU A 358 -17.47 -9.59 29.79
C LEU A 358 -17.79 -9.08 28.38
N GLY A 359 -16.91 -8.26 27.78
CA GLY A 359 -17.05 -7.83 26.39
C GLY A 359 -16.97 -9.00 25.40
N LEU A 360 -16.15 -10.00 25.72
CA LEU A 360 -15.93 -11.17 24.88
C LEU A 360 -17.21 -12.02 24.75
N GLN A 361 -17.99 -12.15 25.82
CA GLN A 361 -19.27 -12.88 25.77
C GLN A 361 -20.30 -12.22 24.86
N GLU A 362 -20.42 -10.88 24.89
CA GLU A 362 -21.34 -10.15 24.01
C GLU A 362 -20.93 -10.25 22.53
N PHE A 363 -19.62 -10.24 22.25
CA PHE A 363 -19.11 -10.47 20.91
C PHE A 363 -19.39 -11.90 20.42
N HIS A 364 -19.14 -12.92 21.24
CA HIS A 364 -19.48 -14.31 20.89
C HIS A 364 -20.98 -14.47 20.64
N LYS A 365 -21.84 -13.90 21.50
CA LYS A 365 -23.30 -13.92 21.29
C LYS A 365 -23.71 -13.29 19.97
N ALA A 366 -23.11 -12.16 19.60
CA ALA A 366 -23.39 -11.50 18.33
C ALA A 366 -22.94 -12.37 17.14
N LEU A 367 -21.76 -13.00 17.23
CA LEU A 367 -21.25 -13.88 16.18
C LEU A 367 -22.11 -15.14 16.00
N LEU A 368 -22.59 -15.73 17.10
CA LEU A 368 -23.40 -16.95 17.14
C LEU A 368 -24.91 -16.68 16.96
N ASP A 369 -25.36 -15.44 16.79
CA ASP A 369 -26.78 -15.14 16.56
C ASP A 369 -27.24 -15.69 15.19
N PRO A 370 -28.25 -16.58 15.11
CA PRO A 370 -28.72 -17.15 13.84
C PRO A 370 -29.16 -16.10 12.80
N ARG A 371 -29.56 -14.90 13.24
CA ARG A 371 -30.00 -13.81 12.36
C ARG A 371 -28.86 -13.20 11.54
N THR A 372 -27.62 -13.34 12.02
CA THR A 372 -26.44 -12.80 11.32
C THR A 372 -25.98 -13.69 10.18
N LYS A 373 -26.49 -14.92 10.07
CA LYS A 373 -26.18 -15.87 8.99
C LYS A 373 -24.68 -16.18 8.85
N ASN A 374 -23.93 -16.09 9.95
CA ASN A 374 -22.56 -16.60 9.97
C ASN A 374 -22.60 -18.12 9.84
N MET A 375 -21.79 -18.64 8.93
CA MET A 375 -21.72 -20.05 8.60
C MET A 375 -20.34 -20.56 8.95
N CYS A 376 -20.25 -21.83 9.32
CA CYS A 376 -19.01 -22.56 9.24
C CYS A 376 -19.07 -23.55 8.06
N TRP A 377 -17.93 -23.79 7.40
CA TRP A 377 -17.80 -24.78 6.34
C TRP A 377 -16.93 -25.95 6.78
N GLY A 378 -17.32 -27.16 6.39
CA GLY A 378 -16.52 -28.36 6.57
C GLY A 378 -16.44 -29.16 5.26
N ALA A 379 -15.77 -30.31 5.29
CA ALA A 379 -15.52 -31.13 4.09
C ALA A 379 -16.79 -31.63 3.36
N LYS A 380 -17.98 -31.56 3.99
CA LYS A 380 -19.22 -32.15 3.46
C LYS A 380 -20.42 -31.21 3.39
N CYS A 381 -20.43 -30.10 4.12
CA CYS A 381 -21.53 -29.13 4.13
C CYS A 381 -21.15 -27.82 4.85
N ASN A 382 -21.94 -26.77 4.63
CA ASN A 382 -21.90 -25.55 5.43
C ASN A 382 -22.98 -25.65 6.51
N LEU A 383 -22.60 -25.40 7.76
CA LEU A 383 -23.48 -25.40 8.92
C LEU A 383 -23.60 -23.99 9.49
N PRO A 384 -24.75 -23.59 10.03
CA PRO A 384 -24.84 -22.37 10.82
C PRO A 384 -23.85 -22.39 12.00
N ILE A 385 -23.11 -21.30 12.22
CA ILE A 385 -22.04 -21.29 13.24
C ILE A 385 -22.57 -21.54 14.66
N ASN A 386 -23.84 -21.23 14.93
CA ASN A 386 -24.47 -21.44 16.23
C ASN A 386 -24.64 -22.92 16.60
N VAL A 387 -24.51 -23.85 15.65
CA VAL A 387 -24.50 -25.30 15.92
C VAL A 387 -23.25 -25.71 16.70
N LEU A 388 -22.19 -24.89 16.67
CA LEU A 388 -20.93 -25.15 17.38
C LEU A 388 -21.12 -25.31 18.89
N GLU A 389 -22.05 -24.57 19.51
CA GLU A 389 -22.36 -24.74 20.94
C GLU A 389 -22.79 -26.16 21.27
N GLN A 390 -23.67 -26.72 20.43
CA GLN A 390 -24.14 -28.10 20.59
C GLN A 390 -23.02 -29.10 20.31
N MET A 391 -22.21 -28.86 19.28
CA MET A 391 -21.09 -29.75 18.92
C MET A 391 -20.03 -29.84 20.03
N VAL A 392 -19.74 -28.73 20.71
CA VAL A 392 -18.81 -28.70 21.85
C VAL A 392 -19.43 -29.39 23.07
N GLN A 393 -20.70 -29.14 23.36
CA GLN A 393 -21.41 -29.75 24.50
C GLN A 393 -21.59 -31.27 24.36
N THR A 394 -21.69 -31.78 23.13
CA THR A 394 -21.95 -33.20 22.85
C THR A 394 -20.69 -34.01 22.57
N GLU A 395 -19.50 -33.42 22.70
CA GLU A 395 -18.20 -34.02 22.35
C GLU A 395 -18.07 -34.48 20.88
N LEU A 396 -19.09 -34.25 20.05
CA LEU A 396 -19.09 -34.57 18.61
C LEU A 396 -18.01 -33.80 17.85
N CYS A 397 -17.53 -32.73 18.45
CA CYS A 397 -16.40 -31.94 18.01
C CYS A 397 -15.08 -32.70 17.77
N PHE A 398 -14.91 -33.89 18.35
CA PHE A 398 -13.73 -34.73 18.15
C PHE A 398 -13.87 -35.77 17.02
N ALA A 399 -15.05 -35.87 16.39
CA ALA A 399 -15.33 -36.77 15.28
C ALA A 399 -15.61 -35.99 13.99
N ASN A 400 -15.08 -36.43 12.85
CA ASN A 400 -15.41 -35.85 11.54
C ASN A 400 -16.92 -35.99 11.26
N MET A 401 -17.70 -34.94 11.52
CA MET A 401 -19.16 -35.02 11.37
C MET A 401 -19.60 -34.98 9.91
N THR A 402 -20.74 -35.64 9.67
CA THR A 402 -21.54 -35.62 8.46
C THR A 402 -22.96 -35.13 8.78
N ASN A 403 -23.76 -34.79 7.76
CA ASN A 403 -25.17 -34.40 7.97
C ASN A 403 -26.03 -35.50 8.64
N GLU A 404 -25.53 -36.73 8.75
CA GLU A 404 -26.22 -37.84 9.41
C GLU A 404 -26.00 -37.85 10.94
N ASP A 405 -25.05 -37.04 11.43
CA ASP A 405 -24.65 -36.96 12.84
C ASP A 405 -25.35 -35.82 13.61
N LEU A 406 -26.21 -35.03 12.93
CA LEU A 406 -27.08 -33.97 13.46
C LEU A 406 -28.55 -34.39 13.39
#